data_AF-A0A8T4LFT0-F1
#
_entry.id   AF-A0A8T4LFT0-F1
#
_cell.length_a   1.000
_cell.length_b   1.000
_cell.length_c   1.000
_cell.angle_alpha   90.00
_cell.angle_beta   90.00
_cell.angle_gamma   90.00
#
_symmetry.space_group_name_H-M   'P 1'
#
loop_
_entity.id
_entity.type
_entity.pdbx_description
1 polymer ?
#
loop_
_entity_poly.entity_id
_entity_poly.type
_entity_poly.pdbx_seq_one_letter_code
_entity_poly.pdbx_strand_id
1 'polypeptide(L)'
;KKLSSSVSVSRSNSVNNDANFEFTAVPSKVSASEIKFKIADKYGSGTLSVKLNGKTVKTIQGSIGETISVILPITAIKETNIITFEVSSPGLAFWQSNSYLLKNVELLLQNYDVGSFTHDFVLTQSELANTGKANLHALINQEGEKTILKISLNGNEIYNGLPEKDFDLSIPIHHFDANNELFWVTERGGKYDIIFPEIEFTFSPENTEKIYRFNVASGEMTAINSNFYECKMTVKRESSFGYANIEVNSNRMRANFNEASIYSSDICQYLQQGTNAVTISSDNDIVISRLQVVIREKQ
;
A
#
# COMPACT_ATOMS: atom_id res chain seq x y z
N LYS A 1 14.33 -3.31 2.92
CA LYS A 1 14.58 -3.16 4.39
C LYS A 1 13.71 -2.06 5.00
N LYS A 2 12.87 -2.38 6.00
CA LYS A 2 12.10 -1.38 6.76
C LYS A 2 13.00 -0.63 7.74
N LEU A 3 13.03 0.70 7.66
CA LEU A 3 13.82 1.56 8.54
C LEU A 3 12.98 2.08 9.72
N SER A 4 11.73 2.48 9.47
CA SER A 4 10.78 2.88 10.51
C SER A 4 9.33 2.74 10.05
N SER A 5 8.44 2.39 10.97
CA SER A 5 6.98 2.44 10.73
C SER A 5 6.44 3.87 10.73
N SER A 6 7.02 4.76 11.54
CA SER A 6 6.63 6.16 11.66
C SER A 6 7.79 7.00 12.18
N VAL A 7 8.00 8.19 11.61
CA VAL A 7 9.01 9.13 12.08
C VAL A 7 8.53 10.58 11.90
N SER A 8 8.75 11.41 12.91
CA SER A 8 8.45 12.84 12.86
C SER A 8 9.75 13.61 12.69
N VAL A 9 9.78 14.52 11.72
CA VAL A 9 10.88 15.46 11.50
C VAL A 9 10.36 16.88 11.56
N SER A 10 11.10 17.77 12.22
CA SER A 10 10.64 19.15 12.39
C SER A 10 11.79 20.13 12.53
N ARG A 11 11.53 21.38 12.13
CA ARG A 11 12.47 22.47 12.30
C ARG A 11 11.75 23.75 12.71
N SER A 12 12.26 24.37 13.77
CA SER A 12 11.99 25.75 14.16
C SER A 12 13.31 26.52 14.19
N ASN A 13 13.29 27.78 14.61
CA ASN A 13 14.53 28.55 14.74
C ASN A 13 15.40 28.15 15.94
N SER A 14 14.82 27.44 16.93
CA SER A 14 15.52 27.04 18.16
C SER A 14 15.70 25.53 18.30
N VAL A 15 14.93 24.73 17.57
CA VAL A 15 14.93 23.26 17.67
C VAL A 15 15.01 22.66 16.28
N ASN A 16 15.91 21.69 16.12
CA ASN A 16 16.03 20.88 14.93
C ASN A 16 15.86 19.41 15.31
N ASN A 17 14.86 18.75 14.73
CA ASN A 17 14.57 17.34 14.95
C ASN A 17 14.67 16.61 13.61
N ASP A 18 15.90 16.28 13.22
CA ASP A 18 16.19 15.49 12.03
C ASP A 18 16.07 13.99 12.37
N ALA A 19 15.69 13.18 11.38
CA ALA A 19 15.71 11.72 11.51
C ALA A 19 16.89 11.13 10.75
N ASN A 20 17.70 10.33 11.42
CA ASN A 20 18.88 9.67 10.85
C ASN A 20 18.69 8.16 10.87
N PHE A 21 18.94 7.52 9.73
CA PHE A 21 18.91 6.07 9.57
C PHE A 21 20.24 5.57 9.06
N GLU A 22 20.90 4.73 9.85
CA GLU A 22 22.17 4.12 9.48
C GLU A 22 21.94 2.81 8.71
N PHE A 23 22.75 2.59 7.68
CA PHE A 23 22.81 1.30 6.99
C PHE A 23 24.22 1.00 6.49
N THR A 24 24.55 -0.28 6.45
CA THR A 24 25.78 -0.78 5.85
C THR A 24 25.52 -1.35 4.46
N ALA A 25 26.48 -1.22 3.57
CA ALA A 25 26.44 -1.79 2.22
C ALA A 25 27.86 -2.10 1.74
N VAL A 26 28.01 -2.96 0.74
CA VAL A 26 29.29 -3.15 0.05
C VAL A 26 29.23 -2.34 -1.24
N PRO A 27 29.88 -1.16 -1.35
CA PRO A 27 29.65 -0.23 -2.47
C PRO A 27 29.83 -0.84 -3.85
N SER A 28 30.82 -1.74 -4.00
CA SER A 28 31.09 -2.44 -5.26
C SER A 28 29.99 -3.41 -5.68
N LYS A 29 29.10 -3.78 -4.77
CA LYS A 29 27.97 -4.67 -5.02
C LYS A 29 26.65 -3.91 -5.19
N VAL A 30 26.54 -2.63 -4.81
CA VAL A 30 25.23 -1.95 -4.93
C VAL A 30 24.96 -1.56 -6.38
N SER A 31 23.94 -2.17 -6.98
CA SER A 31 23.50 -1.87 -8.35
C SER A 31 22.40 -0.81 -8.41
N ALA A 32 21.51 -0.78 -7.41
CA ALA A 32 20.49 0.24 -7.28
C ALA A 32 20.17 0.54 -5.81
N SER A 33 19.67 1.74 -5.55
CA SER A 33 19.27 2.16 -4.22
C SER A 33 18.14 3.17 -4.27
N GLU A 34 17.12 2.97 -3.43
CA GLU A 34 15.93 3.80 -3.37
C GLU A 34 15.42 3.87 -1.92
N ILE A 35 14.92 5.03 -1.50
CA ILE A 35 14.13 5.16 -0.27
C ILE A 35 12.68 5.51 -0.59
N LYS A 36 11.75 4.78 0.00
CA LYS A 36 10.30 4.98 -0.11
C LYS A 36 9.72 5.38 1.23
N PHE A 37 8.73 6.27 1.21
CA PHE A 37 7.98 6.67 2.41
C PHE A 37 6.67 7.37 2.04
N LYS A 38 5.73 7.44 2.98
CA LYS A 38 4.45 8.15 2.83
C LYS A 38 4.40 9.38 3.73
N ILE A 39 3.95 10.51 3.21
CA ILE A 39 3.68 11.71 4.01
C ILE A 39 2.33 11.53 4.69
N ALA A 40 2.35 11.24 5.99
CA ALA A 40 1.12 11.03 6.78
C ALA A 40 0.54 12.33 7.32
N ASP A 41 1.38 13.33 7.60
CA ASP A 41 0.96 14.66 8.05
C ASP A 41 2.03 15.70 7.71
N LYS A 42 1.64 16.97 7.63
CA LYS A 42 2.49 18.12 7.28
C LYS A 42 1.97 19.39 7.95
N TYR A 43 2.89 20.13 8.59
CA TYR A 43 2.62 21.44 9.17
C TYR A 43 3.63 22.48 8.67
N GLY A 44 3.15 23.69 8.40
CA GLY A 44 3.95 24.79 7.86
C GLY A 44 4.19 24.70 6.36
N SER A 45 5.00 25.62 5.83
CA SER A 45 5.32 25.76 4.41
C SER A 45 6.70 25.22 4.04
N GLY A 46 7.42 24.63 5.01
CA GLY A 46 8.76 24.09 4.81
C GLY A 46 8.83 22.90 3.87
N THR A 47 10.00 22.70 3.27
CA THR A 47 10.30 21.57 2.39
C THR A 47 10.97 20.44 3.17
N LEU A 48 10.69 19.19 2.79
CA LEU A 48 11.38 18.01 3.28
C LEU A 48 12.59 17.74 2.38
N SER A 49 13.78 17.60 2.96
CA SER A 49 14.98 17.19 2.23
C SER A 49 15.43 15.81 2.67
N VAL A 50 15.78 14.97 1.69
CA VAL A 50 16.40 13.66 1.88
C VAL A 50 17.88 13.78 1.53
N LYS A 51 18.74 13.43 2.49
CA LYS A 51 20.19 13.46 2.36
C LYS A 51 20.76 12.05 2.46
N LEU A 52 21.81 11.80 1.69
CA LEU A 52 22.67 10.62 1.83
C LEU A 52 24.07 11.11 2.19
N ASN A 53 24.61 10.63 3.32
CA ASN A 53 25.96 10.97 3.77
C ASN A 53 26.21 12.49 3.83
N GLY A 54 25.21 13.25 4.30
CA GLY A 54 25.24 14.70 4.43
C GLY A 54 24.93 15.49 3.16
N LYS A 55 24.89 14.86 1.98
CA LYS A 55 24.58 15.51 0.70
C LYS A 55 23.09 15.38 0.36
N THR A 56 22.44 16.50 0.03
CA THR A 56 21.03 16.49 -0.41
C THR A 56 20.88 15.76 -1.73
N VAL A 57 20.02 14.74 -1.73
CA VAL A 57 19.64 13.96 -2.91
C VAL A 57 18.37 14.51 -3.52
N LYS A 58 17.39 14.89 -2.69
CA LYS A 58 16.09 15.41 -3.14
C LYS A 58 15.50 16.38 -2.12
N THR A 59 14.80 17.40 -2.61
CA THR A 59 13.94 18.29 -1.82
C THR A 59 12.49 18.16 -2.33
N ILE A 60 11.54 18.10 -1.41
CA ILE A 60 10.16 17.67 -1.64
C ILE A 60 9.21 18.68 -0.99
N GLN A 61 8.15 19.03 -1.73
CA GLN A 61 7.02 19.83 -1.27
C GLN A 61 5.73 19.00 -1.10
N GLY A 62 5.86 17.69 -1.01
CA GLY A 62 4.77 16.72 -1.12
C GLY A 62 3.56 16.97 -0.22
N SER A 63 2.45 16.36 -0.62
CA SER A 63 1.12 16.50 -0.03
C SER A 63 0.82 15.40 0.98
N ILE A 64 -0.12 15.65 1.89
CA ILE A 64 -0.60 14.63 2.83
C ILE A 64 -1.21 13.46 2.03
N GLY A 65 -0.81 12.24 2.38
CA GLY A 65 -1.23 11.01 1.72
C GLY A 65 -0.32 10.57 0.56
N GLU A 66 0.58 11.42 0.09
CA GLU A 66 1.47 11.13 -1.03
C GLU A 66 2.55 10.10 -0.63
N THR A 67 2.76 9.10 -1.48
CA THR A 67 3.89 8.16 -1.38
C THR A 67 5.02 8.67 -2.27
N ILE A 68 6.21 8.82 -1.68
CA ILE A 68 7.39 9.37 -2.33
C ILE A 68 8.46 8.28 -2.47
N SER A 69 9.07 8.25 -3.64
CA SER A 69 10.23 7.43 -4.01
C SER A 69 11.42 8.33 -4.32
N VAL A 70 12.56 8.09 -3.68
CA VAL A 70 13.81 8.84 -3.92
C VAL A 70 14.94 7.88 -4.25
N ILE A 71 15.41 7.92 -5.51
CA ILE A 71 16.59 7.18 -5.96
C ILE A 71 17.84 7.77 -5.30
N LEU A 72 18.62 6.92 -4.63
CA LEU A 72 19.86 7.30 -3.99
C LEU A 72 21.04 7.07 -4.94
N PRO A 73 21.95 8.04 -5.11
CA PRO A 73 23.07 7.91 -6.04
C PRO A 73 24.05 6.84 -5.55
N ILE A 74 24.17 5.74 -6.30
CA ILE A 74 25.06 4.60 -5.97
C ILE A 74 26.53 5.04 -5.78
N THR A 75 26.97 6.06 -6.52
CA THR A 75 28.33 6.62 -6.43
C THR A 75 28.62 7.32 -5.11
N ALA A 76 27.59 7.61 -4.30
CA ALA A 76 27.73 8.21 -2.97
C ALA A 76 27.60 7.19 -1.83
N ILE A 77 27.31 5.92 -2.13
CA ILE A 77 27.19 4.85 -1.14
C ILE A 77 28.59 4.40 -0.69
N LYS A 78 28.75 4.26 0.63
CA LYS A 78 29.96 3.83 1.34
C LYS A 78 29.70 2.54 2.10
N GLU A 79 30.69 2.05 2.85
CA GLU A 79 30.51 0.89 3.73
C GLU A 79 29.48 1.16 4.83
N THR A 80 29.54 2.34 5.43
CA THR A 80 28.57 2.85 6.41
C THR A 80 27.95 4.13 5.88
N ASN A 81 26.62 4.18 5.88
CA ASN A 81 25.85 5.27 5.30
C ASN A 81 24.83 5.81 6.30
N ILE A 82 24.51 7.09 6.16
CA ILE A 82 23.46 7.75 6.92
C ILE A 82 22.49 8.40 5.94
N ILE A 83 21.21 8.03 6.05
CA ILE A 83 20.12 8.74 5.41
C ILE A 83 19.53 9.71 6.42
N THR A 84 19.48 10.99 6.05
CA THR A 84 18.91 12.04 6.91
C THR A 84 17.68 12.63 6.25
N PHE A 85 16.59 12.69 7.02
CA PHE A 85 15.42 13.51 6.70
C PHE A 85 15.49 14.80 7.52
N GLU A 86 15.43 15.93 6.85
CA GLU A 86 15.42 17.25 7.47
C GLU A 86 14.29 18.11 6.90
N VAL A 87 13.82 19.08 7.68
CA VAL A 87 12.82 20.05 7.23
C VAL A 87 13.47 21.42 7.13
N SER A 88 13.11 22.22 6.12
CA SER A 88 13.64 23.58 5.99
C SER A 88 13.20 24.48 7.16
N SER A 89 14.07 25.42 7.54
CA SER A 89 13.74 26.43 8.55
C SER A 89 12.55 27.31 8.09
N PRO A 90 11.70 27.78 9.03
CA PRO A 90 10.65 28.76 8.74
C PRO A 90 11.20 30.17 8.40
N GLY A 91 12.52 30.38 8.51
CA GLY A 91 13.17 31.64 8.17
C GLY A 91 12.85 32.75 9.19
N LEU A 92 12.42 33.91 8.69
CA LEU A 92 12.12 35.08 9.51
C LEU A 92 10.86 34.91 10.38
N ALA A 93 9.99 33.94 10.05
CA ALA A 93 8.83 33.59 10.85
C ALA A 93 9.25 32.72 12.06
N PHE A 94 10.04 33.29 12.97
CA PHE A 94 10.70 32.56 14.06
C PHE A 94 9.75 31.91 15.07
N TRP A 95 8.48 32.34 15.08
CA TRP A 95 7.41 31.77 15.89
C TRP A 95 6.73 30.56 15.23
N GLN A 96 7.01 30.29 13.95
CA GLN A 96 6.47 29.13 13.25
C GLN A 96 7.43 27.94 13.34
N SER A 97 6.91 26.75 13.06
CA SER A 97 7.69 25.55 12.85
C SER A 97 7.20 24.87 11.57
N ASN A 98 8.10 24.11 10.95
CA ASN A 98 7.74 23.21 9.87
C ASN A 98 7.93 21.78 10.37
N SER A 99 7.00 20.88 10.03
CA SER A 99 7.14 19.46 10.38
C SER A 99 6.48 18.54 9.38
N TYR A 100 7.00 17.32 9.29
CA TYR A 100 6.44 16.22 8.54
C TYR A 100 6.34 14.98 9.43
N LEU A 101 5.24 14.25 9.31
CA LEU A 101 5.11 12.89 9.81
C LEU A 101 5.23 11.92 8.64
N LEU A 102 6.27 11.10 8.63
CA LEU A 102 6.51 10.10 7.60
C LEU A 102 6.10 8.72 8.12
N LYS A 103 5.48 7.91 7.27
CA LYS A 103 5.15 6.50 7.55
C LYS A 103 5.81 5.57 6.54
N ASN A 104 6.02 4.32 6.97
CA ASN A 104 6.57 3.25 6.15
C ASN A 104 7.87 3.68 5.45
N VAL A 105 8.85 4.13 6.23
CA VAL A 105 10.15 4.52 5.70
C VAL A 105 10.94 3.25 5.42
N GLU A 106 11.22 3.02 4.14
CA GLU A 106 11.78 1.77 3.63
C GLU A 106 12.95 2.05 2.69
N LEU A 107 14.06 1.37 2.92
CA LEU A 107 15.23 1.39 2.07
C LEU A 107 15.26 0.13 1.22
N LEU A 108 15.26 0.31 -0.09
CA LEU A 108 15.49 -0.74 -1.07
C LEU A 108 16.95 -0.61 -1.52
N LEU A 109 17.72 -1.66 -1.26
CA LEU A 109 19.08 -1.82 -1.76
C LEU A 109 19.09 -3.05 -2.64
N GLN A 110 19.61 -2.89 -3.84
CA GLN A 110 19.85 -3.98 -4.77
C GLN A 110 21.35 -4.25 -4.80
N ASN A 111 21.72 -5.49 -4.48
CA ASN A 111 23.09 -5.95 -4.51
C ASN A 111 23.30 -6.91 -5.69
N TYR A 112 24.33 -6.66 -6.46
CA TYR A 112 24.88 -7.52 -7.50
C TYR A 112 26.15 -8.17 -6.97
N ASP A 113 26.10 -9.49 -6.81
CA ASP A 113 27.28 -10.34 -6.78
C ASP A 113 27.47 -10.94 -8.17
N VAL A 114 28.70 -11.30 -8.54
CA VAL A 114 28.97 -11.83 -9.88
C VAL A 114 28.12 -13.07 -10.13
N GLY A 115 27.11 -12.92 -10.98
CA GLY A 115 26.16 -13.97 -11.33
C GLY A 115 25.08 -14.24 -10.28
N SER A 116 24.89 -13.38 -9.27
CA SER A 116 23.76 -13.48 -8.36
C SER A 116 23.23 -12.13 -7.90
N PHE A 117 21.91 -12.01 -7.77
CA PHE A 117 21.22 -10.78 -7.42
C PHE A 117 20.15 -11.07 -6.35
N THR A 118 20.11 -10.25 -5.29
CA THR A 118 19.17 -10.45 -4.17
C THR A 118 18.29 -9.22 -3.98
N HIS A 119 17.00 -9.44 -3.73
CA HIS A 119 16.01 -8.43 -3.42
C HIS A 119 15.19 -8.77 -2.17
N ASP A 120 15.38 -7.99 -1.11
CA ASP A 120 14.68 -8.17 0.16
C ASP A 120 13.49 -7.23 0.31
N PHE A 121 12.31 -7.78 0.64
CA PHE A 121 11.09 -7.02 0.88
C PHE A 121 10.28 -7.59 2.05
N VAL A 122 9.37 -6.78 2.59
CA VAL A 122 8.58 -7.13 3.77
C VAL A 122 7.11 -7.00 3.39
N LEU A 123 6.30 -7.99 3.78
CA LEU A 123 4.85 -7.97 3.64
C LEU A 123 4.20 -7.96 5.02
N THR A 124 3.11 -7.22 5.16
CA THR A 124 2.25 -7.29 6.34
C THR A 124 1.38 -8.54 6.31
N GLN A 125 0.92 -8.99 7.49
CA GLN A 125 0.00 -10.13 7.55
C GLN A 125 -1.32 -9.86 6.81
N SER A 126 -1.81 -8.62 6.81
CA SER A 126 -2.99 -8.22 6.04
C SER A 126 -2.76 -8.31 4.53
N GLU A 127 -1.58 -7.90 4.05
CA GLU A 127 -1.24 -8.04 2.63
C GLU A 127 -1.17 -9.52 2.22
N LEU A 128 -0.52 -10.37 3.02
CA LEU A 128 -0.46 -11.81 2.77
C LEU A 128 -1.84 -12.48 2.79
N ALA A 129 -2.67 -12.17 3.79
CA ALA A 129 -3.98 -12.79 3.97
C ALA A 129 -4.95 -12.49 2.81
N ASN A 130 -4.81 -11.32 2.18
CA ASN A 130 -5.73 -10.85 1.13
C ASN A 130 -5.19 -11.06 -0.29
N THR A 131 -4.00 -11.65 -0.44
CA THR A 131 -3.38 -11.85 -1.75
C THR A 131 -3.91 -13.12 -2.42
N GLY A 132 -4.50 -12.97 -3.61
CA GLY A 132 -4.97 -14.12 -4.42
C GLY A 132 -3.94 -14.63 -5.41
N LYS A 133 -3.12 -13.72 -5.98
CA LYS A 133 -2.06 -14.03 -6.96
C LYS A 133 -0.91 -13.03 -6.82
N ALA A 134 0.29 -13.49 -7.12
CA ALA A 134 1.48 -12.65 -7.24
C ALA A 134 2.13 -12.92 -8.59
N ASN A 135 2.54 -11.87 -9.28
CA ASN A 135 3.29 -11.98 -10.53
C ASN A 135 4.57 -11.16 -10.39
N LEU A 136 5.69 -11.76 -10.78
CA LEU A 136 6.97 -11.11 -10.88
C LEU A 136 7.17 -10.64 -12.31
N HIS A 137 7.40 -9.33 -12.45
CA HIS A 137 7.71 -8.64 -13.69
C HIS A 137 9.16 -8.18 -13.66
N ALA A 138 9.90 -8.39 -14.75
CA ALA A 138 11.22 -7.82 -14.92
C ALA A 138 11.54 -7.64 -16.41
N LEU A 139 12.41 -6.69 -16.72
CA LEU A 139 13.05 -6.61 -18.03
C LEU A 139 14.45 -7.21 -17.94
N ILE A 140 14.75 -8.17 -18.80
CA ILE A 140 16.02 -8.88 -18.81
C ILE A 140 16.78 -8.52 -20.07
N ASN A 141 17.87 -7.78 -19.91
CA ASN A 141 18.83 -7.50 -20.96
C ASN A 141 20.00 -8.49 -20.87
N GLN A 142 20.23 -9.24 -21.95
CA GLN A 142 21.36 -10.15 -22.03
C GLN A 142 22.59 -9.41 -22.57
N GLU A 143 23.65 -9.34 -21.76
CA GLU A 143 24.92 -8.70 -22.15
C GLU A 143 26.04 -9.72 -22.45
N GLY A 144 25.79 -11.01 -22.22
CA GLY A 144 26.78 -12.09 -22.37
C GLY A 144 26.21 -13.34 -23.05
N GLU A 145 26.76 -14.51 -22.75
CA GLU A 145 26.23 -15.79 -23.25
C GLU A 145 24.85 -16.07 -22.65
N LYS A 146 23.98 -16.70 -23.43
CA LYS A 146 22.65 -17.08 -22.98
C LYS A 146 22.79 -18.33 -22.11
N THR A 147 22.50 -18.20 -20.82
CA THR A 147 22.65 -19.27 -19.83
C THR A 147 21.41 -19.36 -18.93
N ILE A 148 21.35 -20.38 -18.09
CA ILE A 148 20.20 -20.56 -17.20
C ILE A 148 20.19 -19.46 -16.13
N LEU A 149 19.02 -18.84 -15.97
CA LEU A 149 18.66 -18.00 -14.84
C LEU A 149 17.82 -18.83 -13.87
N LYS A 150 18.24 -18.87 -12.61
CA LYS A 150 17.49 -19.46 -11.51
C LYS A 150 16.95 -18.36 -10.63
N ILE A 151 15.71 -18.48 -10.22
CA ILE A 151 15.06 -17.53 -9.31
C ILE A 151 14.50 -18.32 -8.14
N SER A 152 14.79 -17.86 -6.94
CA SER A 152 14.35 -18.45 -5.69
C SER A 152 13.63 -17.40 -4.84
N LEU A 153 12.55 -17.79 -4.19
CA LEU A 153 11.87 -16.97 -3.19
C LEU A 153 11.92 -17.70 -1.84
N ASN A 154 12.54 -17.10 -0.84
CA ASN A 154 12.72 -17.69 0.49
C ASN A 154 13.37 -19.09 0.43
N GLY A 155 14.36 -19.25 -0.46
CA GLY A 155 15.05 -20.52 -0.72
C GLY A 155 14.28 -21.53 -1.57
N ASN A 156 13.03 -21.26 -1.96
CA ASN A 156 12.27 -22.12 -2.87
C ASN A 156 12.51 -21.71 -4.33
N GLU A 157 12.95 -22.62 -5.18
CA GLU A 157 13.09 -22.37 -6.62
C GLU A 157 11.71 -22.10 -7.26
N ILE A 158 11.52 -20.91 -7.80
CA ILE A 158 10.29 -20.49 -8.50
C ILE A 158 10.48 -20.42 -10.02
N TYR A 159 11.73 -20.40 -10.50
CA TYR A 159 12.07 -20.44 -11.92
C TYR A 159 13.47 -21.00 -12.15
N ASN A 160 13.63 -21.75 -13.24
CA ASN A 160 14.90 -22.32 -13.67
C ASN A 160 14.86 -22.55 -15.19
N GLY A 161 15.43 -21.60 -15.94
CA GLY A 161 15.35 -21.64 -17.40
C GLY A 161 16.08 -20.50 -18.08
N LEU A 162 15.93 -20.44 -19.41
CA LEU A 162 16.42 -19.33 -20.20
C LEU A 162 15.40 -18.19 -20.17
N PRO A 163 15.73 -17.01 -19.59
CA PRO A 163 14.76 -15.93 -19.47
C PRO A 163 14.38 -15.34 -20.83
N GLU A 164 13.14 -14.88 -20.93
CA GLU A 164 12.69 -13.98 -21.99
C GLU A 164 13.06 -12.53 -21.65
N LYS A 165 13.03 -11.64 -22.66
CA LYS A 165 13.37 -10.23 -22.47
C LYS A 165 12.34 -9.51 -21.58
N ASP A 166 11.06 -9.79 -21.82
CA ASP A 166 9.96 -9.35 -20.99
C ASP A 166 9.60 -10.55 -20.11
N PHE A 167 10.04 -10.51 -18.84
CA PHE A 167 9.96 -11.65 -17.94
C PHE A 167 8.75 -11.51 -17.03
N ASP A 168 7.82 -12.46 -17.17
CA ASP A 168 6.62 -12.57 -16.35
C ASP A 168 6.53 -13.96 -15.71
N LEU A 169 6.41 -14.01 -14.39
CA LEU A 169 6.32 -15.26 -13.64
C LEU A 169 5.23 -15.19 -12.59
N SER A 170 4.24 -16.08 -12.67
CA SER A 170 3.26 -16.22 -11.60
C SER A 170 3.86 -17.00 -10.43
N ILE A 171 3.81 -16.41 -9.24
CA ILE A 171 4.38 -16.97 -8.01
C ILE A 171 3.24 -17.48 -7.11
N PRO A 172 3.25 -18.75 -6.70
CA PRO A 172 2.31 -19.25 -5.71
C PRO A 172 2.43 -18.53 -4.36
N ILE A 173 1.30 -18.11 -3.78
CA ILE A 173 1.26 -17.30 -2.54
C ILE A 173 1.89 -18.00 -1.34
N HIS A 174 1.84 -19.33 -1.29
CA HIS A 174 2.41 -20.11 -0.20
C HIS A 174 3.96 -20.07 -0.12
N HIS A 175 4.64 -19.46 -1.10
CA HIS A 175 6.08 -19.20 -1.02
C HIS A 175 6.43 -17.89 -0.30
N PHE A 176 5.45 -17.00 -0.05
CA PHE A 176 5.68 -15.73 0.62
C PHE A 176 5.55 -15.83 2.13
N ASP A 177 6.39 -15.06 2.82
CA ASP A 177 6.44 -14.89 4.27
C ASP A 177 6.35 -13.39 4.64
N ALA A 178 6.43 -13.06 5.93
CA ALA A 178 6.49 -11.66 6.36
C ALA A 178 7.79 -10.95 5.91
N ASN A 179 8.91 -11.68 5.88
CA ASN A 179 10.19 -11.20 5.35
C ASN A 179 10.53 -12.09 4.16
N ASN A 180 10.72 -11.48 3.00
CA ASN A 180 10.94 -12.20 1.76
C ASN A 180 12.30 -11.86 1.17
N GLU A 181 12.98 -12.89 0.67
CA GLU A 181 14.22 -12.79 -0.10
C GLU A 181 13.97 -13.37 -1.50
N LEU A 182 14.02 -12.51 -2.51
CA LEU A 182 14.01 -12.93 -3.92
C LEU A 182 15.45 -12.98 -4.43
N PHE A 183 15.93 -14.18 -4.70
CA PHE A 183 17.30 -14.47 -5.09
C PHE A 183 17.36 -14.93 -6.55
N TRP A 184 18.25 -14.35 -7.33
CA TRP A 184 18.48 -14.65 -8.72
C TRP A 184 19.91 -15.13 -8.89
N VAL A 185 20.12 -16.18 -9.68
CA VAL A 185 21.45 -16.72 -9.99
C VAL A 185 21.55 -17.02 -11.47
N THR A 186 22.66 -16.63 -12.07
CA THR A 186 22.99 -16.94 -13.45
C THR A 186 24.09 -17.98 -13.48
N GLU A 187 23.99 -18.97 -14.36
CA GLU A 187 25.09 -19.91 -14.55
C GLU A 187 26.35 -19.24 -15.09
N ARG A 188 27.49 -19.91 -14.92
CA ARG A 188 28.80 -19.39 -15.31
C ARG A 188 28.81 -19.03 -16.80
N GLY A 189 29.27 -17.82 -17.12
CA GLY A 189 29.28 -17.27 -18.49
C GLY A 189 28.05 -16.43 -18.82
N GLY A 190 26.97 -16.58 -18.04
CA GLY A 190 25.79 -15.74 -18.09
C GLY A 190 26.05 -14.32 -17.64
N LYS A 191 25.47 -13.36 -18.36
CA LYS A 191 25.39 -11.97 -17.92
C LYS A 191 24.02 -11.41 -18.28
N TYR A 192 23.18 -11.27 -17.27
CA TYR A 192 21.86 -10.66 -17.36
C TYR A 192 21.84 -9.37 -16.54
N ASP A 193 21.40 -8.30 -17.16
CA ASP A 193 20.99 -7.07 -16.48
C ASP A 193 19.49 -7.16 -16.22
N ILE A 194 19.11 -7.24 -14.94
CA ILE A 194 17.73 -7.38 -14.49
C ILE A 194 17.24 -6.00 -14.10
N ILE A 195 16.34 -5.45 -14.91
CA ILE A 195 15.87 -4.08 -14.80
C ILE A 195 14.41 -4.10 -14.33
N PHE A 196 14.11 -3.20 -13.38
CA PHE A 196 12.77 -3.03 -12.81
C PHE A 196 12.11 -4.32 -12.29
N PRO A 197 12.79 -5.15 -11.47
CA PRO A 197 12.10 -6.27 -10.85
C PRO A 197 10.99 -5.74 -9.93
N GLU A 198 9.75 -6.10 -10.23
CA GLU A 198 8.55 -5.71 -9.52
C GLU A 198 7.69 -6.95 -9.26
N ILE A 199 7.20 -7.10 -8.03
CA ILE A 199 6.20 -8.11 -7.71
C ILE A 199 4.86 -7.41 -7.62
N GLU A 200 3.99 -7.66 -8.59
CA GLU A 200 2.60 -7.22 -8.58
C GLU A 200 1.76 -8.25 -7.79
N PHE A 201 1.12 -7.78 -6.73
CA PHE A 201 0.16 -8.58 -5.99
C PHE A 201 -1.25 -8.25 -6.49
N THR A 202 -1.93 -9.24 -7.06
CA THR A 202 -3.37 -9.17 -7.27
C THR A 202 -4.05 -9.67 -6.00
N PHE A 203 -4.51 -8.74 -5.18
CA PHE A 203 -5.39 -9.07 -4.07
C PHE A 203 -6.68 -9.65 -4.66
N SER A 204 -7.02 -10.89 -4.29
CA SER A 204 -8.39 -11.35 -4.52
C SER A 204 -9.20 -10.61 -3.47
N PRO A 205 -10.01 -9.62 -3.87
CA PRO A 205 -10.74 -8.89 -2.88
C PRO A 205 -11.76 -9.86 -2.28
N GLU A 206 -11.60 -10.21 -1.01
CA GLU A 206 -12.78 -10.38 -0.16
C GLU A 206 -13.57 -9.06 -0.03
N ASN A 207 -13.09 -7.96 -0.65
CA ASN A 207 -13.88 -6.80 -1.05
C ASN A 207 -14.72 -7.05 -2.32
N THR A 208 -15.28 -8.26 -2.50
CA THR A 208 -16.38 -8.42 -3.46
C THR A 208 -17.51 -7.52 -2.99
N GLU A 209 -17.95 -6.61 -3.85
CA GLU A 209 -19.24 -5.97 -3.71
C GLU A 209 -20.29 -7.02 -3.34
N LYS A 210 -20.80 -6.96 -2.10
CA LYS A 210 -21.87 -7.86 -1.68
C LYS A 210 -23.18 -7.23 -2.13
N ILE A 211 -23.84 -7.85 -3.10
CA ILE A 211 -25.12 -7.38 -3.64
C ILE A 211 -26.26 -8.20 -3.03
N TYR A 212 -27.12 -7.53 -2.26
CA TYR A 212 -28.31 -8.11 -1.67
C TYR A 212 -29.53 -7.60 -2.43
N ARG A 213 -30.40 -8.52 -2.87
CA ARG A 213 -31.62 -8.15 -3.60
C ARG A 213 -32.86 -8.53 -2.79
N PHE A 214 -33.85 -7.66 -2.81
CA PHE A 214 -35.17 -7.91 -2.23
C PHE A 214 -36.25 -7.23 -3.07
N ASN A 215 -37.50 -7.62 -2.89
CA ASN A 215 -38.63 -7.09 -3.64
C ASN A 215 -39.51 -6.24 -2.72
N VAL A 216 -40.04 -5.13 -3.22
CA VAL A 216 -41.04 -4.29 -2.54
C VAL A 216 -42.32 -4.28 -3.40
N ALA A 217 -43.42 -4.79 -2.85
CA ALA A 217 -44.70 -4.84 -3.53
C ALA A 217 -45.32 -3.43 -3.72
N SER A 218 -46.22 -3.29 -4.69
CA SER A 218 -46.89 -2.00 -4.99
C SER A 218 -47.66 -1.41 -3.79
N GLY A 219 -48.34 -2.27 -3.03
CA GLY A 219 -49.06 -1.87 -1.82
C GLY A 219 -48.10 -1.37 -0.73
N GLU A 220 -46.98 -2.07 -0.51
CA GLU A 220 -45.93 -1.66 0.43
C GLU A 220 -45.32 -0.32 0.01
N MET A 221 -45.02 -0.13 -1.28
CA MET A 221 -44.47 1.14 -1.77
C MET A 221 -45.42 2.32 -1.57
N THR A 222 -46.72 2.09 -1.75
CA THR A 222 -47.75 3.11 -1.50
C THR A 222 -47.80 3.50 -0.03
N ALA A 223 -47.70 2.51 0.87
CA ALA A 223 -47.67 2.73 2.32
C ALA A 223 -46.36 3.41 2.79
N ILE A 224 -45.22 3.06 2.19
CA ILE A 224 -43.92 3.73 2.38
C ILE A 224 -44.01 5.20 1.98
N ASN A 225 -44.52 5.50 0.78
CA ASN A 225 -44.70 6.88 0.30
C ASN A 225 -45.67 7.71 1.15
N SER A 226 -46.63 7.04 1.79
CA SER A 226 -47.58 7.66 2.73
C SER A 226 -47.03 7.78 4.16
N ASN A 227 -45.76 7.44 4.38
CA ASN A 227 -45.04 7.54 5.66
C ASN A 227 -45.58 6.61 6.77
N PHE A 228 -46.38 5.58 6.43
CA PHE A 228 -46.91 4.60 7.38
C PHE A 228 -45.90 3.51 7.77
N TYR A 229 -44.79 3.40 7.04
CA TYR A 229 -43.79 2.36 7.23
C TYR A 229 -42.45 2.93 7.72
N GLU A 230 -41.74 2.15 8.53
CA GLU A 230 -40.33 2.32 8.87
C GLU A 230 -39.49 1.42 7.94
N CYS A 231 -38.52 2.01 7.22
CA CYS A 231 -37.60 1.28 6.35
C CYS A 231 -36.17 1.46 6.89
N LYS A 232 -35.71 0.50 7.68
CA LYS A 232 -34.44 0.59 8.40
C LYS A 232 -33.44 -0.41 7.84
N MET A 233 -32.30 0.09 7.41
CA MET A 233 -31.14 -0.74 7.11
C MET A 233 -30.21 -0.77 8.33
N THR A 234 -29.70 -1.96 8.65
CA THR A 234 -28.68 -2.18 9.68
C THR A 234 -27.55 -3.02 9.11
N VAL A 235 -26.32 -2.52 9.22
CA VAL A 235 -25.09 -3.20 8.81
C VAL A 235 -24.23 -3.43 10.03
N LYS A 236 -23.75 -4.66 10.22
CA LYS A 236 -22.86 -5.05 11.31
C LYS A 236 -21.53 -5.52 10.74
N ARG A 237 -20.44 -4.96 11.24
CA ARG A 237 -19.08 -5.45 10.98
C ARG A 237 -18.67 -6.53 11.98
N GLU A 238 -17.78 -7.42 11.54
CA GLU A 238 -17.20 -8.50 12.35
C GLU A 238 -15.93 -8.04 13.07
N SER A 239 -14.96 -7.55 12.31
CA SER A 239 -13.67 -7.05 12.77
C SER A 239 -13.29 -5.79 11.97
N SER A 240 -12.17 -5.16 12.35
CA SER A 240 -11.55 -3.95 11.74
C SER A 240 -12.37 -2.65 11.75
N PHE A 241 -11.69 -1.51 11.78
CA PHE A 241 -12.30 -0.17 11.81
C PHE A 241 -12.20 0.49 10.43
N GLY A 242 -13.15 1.38 10.10
CA GLY A 242 -13.07 2.18 8.88
C GLY A 242 -14.42 2.58 8.32
N TYR A 243 -14.46 2.71 6.98
CA TYR A 243 -15.66 3.08 6.24
C TYR A 243 -16.09 1.97 5.28
N ALA A 244 -17.41 1.79 5.14
CA ALA A 244 -18.01 1.03 4.04
C ALA A 244 -18.86 1.95 3.18
N ASN A 245 -18.77 1.79 1.86
CA ASN A 245 -19.64 2.42 0.90
C ASN A 245 -20.85 1.50 0.71
N ILE A 246 -22.05 2.06 0.90
CA ILE A 246 -23.31 1.34 0.72
C ILE A 246 -24.10 2.05 -0.38
N GLU A 247 -24.64 1.29 -1.32
CA GLU A 247 -25.45 1.80 -2.41
C GLU A 247 -26.82 1.12 -2.40
N VAL A 248 -27.89 1.90 -2.31
CA VAL A 248 -29.29 1.42 -2.37
C VAL A 248 -29.93 1.97 -3.64
N ASN A 249 -30.17 1.12 -4.63
CA ASN A 249 -30.68 1.51 -5.96
C ASN A 249 -29.98 2.76 -6.53
N SER A 250 -28.66 2.71 -6.65
CA SER A 250 -27.81 3.82 -7.14
C SER A 250 -27.65 5.02 -6.19
N ASN A 251 -28.32 5.03 -5.03
CA ASN A 251 -28.11 6.07 -4.01
C ASN A 251 -27.02 5.66 -3.04
N ARG A 252 -25.93 6.43 -3.00
CA ARG A 252 -24.74 6.13 -2.20
C ARG A 252 -24.80 6.75 -0.82
N MET A 253 -24.36 5.99 0.18
CA MET A 253 -24.15 6.41 1.55
C MET A 253 -22.85 5.81 2.09
N ARG A 254 -22.30 6.44 3.13
CA ARG A 254 -21.05 6.00 3.76
C ARG A 254 -21.31 5.60 5.21
N ALA A 255 -21.06 4.34 5.54
CA ALA A 255 -21.11 3.84 6.90
C ALA A 255 -19.77 4.08 7.60
N ASN A 256 -19.80 4.73 8.76
CA ASN A 256 -18.63 4.93 9.61
C ASN A 256 -18.64 3.90 10.75
N PHE A 257 -17.61 3.06 10.80
CA PHE A 257 -17.44 2.01 11.79
C PHE A 257 -16.27 2.26 12.76
N ASN A 258 -15.72 3.49 12.79
CA ASN A 258 -14.61 3.85 13.67
C ASN A 258 -15.00 3.82 15.16
N GLU A 259 -16.25 4.17 15.47
CA GLU A 259 -16.74 4.28 16.86
C GLU A 259 -17.77 3.20 17.23
N ALA A 260 -18.41 2.59 16.22
CA ALA A 260 -19.44 1.58 16.43
C ALA A 260 -19.22 0.35 15.52
N SER A 261 -19.70 -0.81 15.96
CA SER A 261 -19.74 -2.04 15.15
C SER A 261 -21.01 -2.17 14.31
N ILE A 262 -21.98 -1.27 14.53
CA ILE A 262 -23.28 -1.26 13.89
C ILE A 262 -23.52 0.11 13.26
N TYR A 263 -23.88 0.12 11.99
CA TYR A 263 -24.38 1.28 11.26
C TYR A 263 -25.86 1.08 10.96
N SER A 264 -26.66 2.12 11.14
CA SER A 264 -28.07 2.09 10.80
C SER A 264 -28.48 3.36 10.05
N SER A 265 -29.31 3.20 9.02
CA SER A 265 -29.84 4.31 8.24
C SER A 265 -31.31 4.06 7.87
N ASP A 266 -32.06 5.15 7.73
CA ASP A 266 -33.36 5.16 7.07
C ASP A 266 -33.14 5.12 5.56
N ILE A 267 -33.75 4.14 4.90
CA ILE A 267 -33.62 3.93 3.45
C ILE A 267 -34.93 4.11 2.69
N CYS A 268 -36.02 4.56 3.33
CA CYS A 268 -37.34 4.62 2.70
C CYS A 268 -37.32 5.39 1.37
N GLN A 269 -36.63 6.53 1.35
CA GLN A 269 -36.52 7.40 0.17
C GLN A 269 -35.71 6.79 -0.99
N TYR A 270 -34.97 5.71 -0.76
CA TYR A 270 -34.14 5.04 -1.77
C TYR A 270 -34.80 3.79 -2.34
N LEU A 271 -35.93 3.35 -1.77
CA LEU A 271 -36.65 2.18 -2.25
C LEU A 271 -37.46 2.50 -3.50
N GLN A 272 -37.61 1.50 -4.36
CA GLN A 272 -38.46 1.54 -5.54
C GLN A 272 -39.43 0.36 -5.53
N GLN A 273 -40.57 0.50 -6.21
CA GLN A 273 -41.47 -0.63 -6.44
C GLN A 273 -40.73 -1.70 -7.26
N GLY A 274 -40.84 -2.97 -6.86
CA GLY A 274 -40.18 -4.09 -7.52
C GLY A 274 -38.83 -4.44 -6.90
N THR A 275 -37.88 -4.89 -7.72
CA THR A 275 -36.57 -5.35 -7.25
C THR A 275 -35.70 -4.17 -6.80
N ASN A 276 -35.24 -4.26 -5.56
CA ASN A 276 -34.30 -3.36 -4.92
C ASN A 276 -32.97 -4.07 -4.74
N ALA A 277 -31.87 -3.31 -4.79
CA ALA A 277 -30.53 -3.83 -4.54
C ALA A 277 -29.80 -2.96 -3.50
N VAL A 278 -29.12 -3.63 -2.58
CA VAL A 278 -28.16 -3.02 -1.65
C VAL A 278 -26.79 -3.59 -1.97
N THR A 279 -25.89 -2.74 -2.44
CA THR A 279 -24.49 -3.08 -2.69
C THR A 279 -23.64 -2.54 -1.55
N ILE A 280 -22.75 -3.37 -1.01
CA ILE A 280 -21.80 -2.94 0.01
C ILE A 280 -20.39 -3.20 -0.51
N SER A 281 -19.57 -2.15 -0.54
CA SER A 281 -18.13 -2.21 -0.78
C SER A 281 -17.39 -1.56 0.39
N SER A 282 -16.12 -1.92 0.58
CA SER A 282 -15.26 -1.24 1.56
C SER A 282 -13.96 -0.85 0.89
N ASP A 283 -13.50 0.37 1.19
CA ASP A 283 -12.19 0.86 0.77
C ASP A 283 -11.06 0.30 1.68
N ASN A 284 -11.42 -0.38 2.77
CA ASN A 284 -10.54 -0.94 3.79
C ASN A 284 -10.87 -2.44 3.98
N ASP A 285 -10.09 -3.16 4.78
CA ASP A 285 -10.31 -4.58 5.15
C ASP A 285 -11.54 -4.80 6.09
N ILE A 286 -12.67 -4.13 5.86
CA ILE A 286 -13.87 -4.26 6.70
C ILE A 286 -14.65 -5.51 6.34
N VAL A 287 -14.68 -6.44 7.30
CA VAL A 287 -15.47 -7.67 7.18
C VAL A 287 -16.90 -7.38 7.65
N ILE A 288 -17.86 -7.39 6.72
CA ILE A 288 -19.28 -7.24 7.03
C ILE A 288 -19.89 -8.62 7.34
N SER A 289 -20.34 -8.81 8.58
CA SER A 289 -20.94 -10.07 9.06
C SER A 289 -22.44 -10.15 8.83
N ARG A 290 -23.16 -9.01 8.81
CA ARG A 290 -24.62 -9.01 8.65
C ARG A 290 -25.14 -7.73 8.01
N LEU A 291 -26.02 -7.90 7.03
CA LEU A 291 -26.95 -6.87 6.55
C LEU A 291 -28.37 -7.28 6.95
N GLN A 292 -29.14 -6.34 7.48
CA GLN A 292 -30.57 -6.51 7.72
C GLN A 292 -31.33 -5.30 7.18
N VAL A 293 -32.36 -5.55 6.39
CA VAL A 293 -33.33 -4.56 5.96
C VAL A 293 -34.66 -4.91 6.62
N VAL A 294 -35.25 -3.95 7.31
CA VAL A 294 -36.56 -4.07 7.96
C VAL A 294 -37.50 -3.06 7.30
N ILE A 295 -38.60 -3.56 6.76
CA ILE A 295 -39.71 -2.76 6.22
C ILE A 295 -40.95 -3.21 6.98
N ARG A 296 -41.55 -2.32 7.77
CA ARG A 296 -42.71 -2.63 8.61
C ARG A 296 -43.55 -1.40 8.91
N GLU A 297 -44.81 -1.59 9.29
CA GLU A 297 -45.68 -0.51 9.76
C GLU A 297 -45.13 0.15 11.02
N LYS A 298 -45.25 1.48 11.08
CA LYS A 298 -44.99 2.25 12.30
C LYS A 298 -46.10 1.95 13.30
N GLN A 299 -45.71 1.51 14.49
CA GLN A 299 -46.61 1.40 15.64
C GLN A 299 -46.87 2.77 16.26
#